data_AF-A0A6J4GG16-F1
#
_entry.id   AF-A0A6J4GG16-F1
#
_cell.length_a   1.000
_cell.length_b   1.000
_cell.length_c   1.000
_cell.angle_alpha   90.00
_cell.angle_beta   90.00
_cell.angle_gamma   90.00
#
_symmetry.space_group_name_H-M   'P 1'
#
loop_
_entity.id
_entity.type
_entity.pdbx_description
1 polymer ?
#
loop_
_entity_poly.entity_id
_entity_poly.type
_entity_poly.pdbx_seq_one_letter_code
_entity_poly.pdbx_strand_id
1 'polypeptide(L)'
;MGLTVYWTQFAENKLEDIFEYYKFKAGIRVAQTLVNGIIDISLSLEFNAYGGQKEELLSERKQDFRYLVFKNYKIIYWIDEFK
;
A
#
# COMPACT_ATOMS: atom_id res chain seq x y z
N MET A 1 10.03 17.18 -8.65
CA MET A 1 8.85 17.26 -7.76
C MET A 1 8.20 15.89 -7.80
N GLY A 2 8.16 15.18 -6.67
CA GLY A 2 7.52 13.87 -6.56
C GLY A 2 6.03 13.98 -6.27
N LEU A 3 5.32 12.87 -6.34
CA LEU A 3 3.91 12.75 -5.96
C LEU A 3 3.78 12.62 -4.44
N THR A 4 2.76 13.22 -3.84
CA THR A 4 2.46 13.00 -2.42
C THR A 4 1.63 11.73 -2.25
N VAL A 5 2.04 10.85 -1.33
CA VAL A 5 1.34 9.61 -1.02
C VAL A 5 0.28 9.89 0.05
N TYR A 6 -0.97 9.51 -0.25
CA TYR A 6 -2.08 9.56 0.69
C TYR A 6 -2.62 8.16 0.93
N TRP A 7 -2.97 7.87 2.19
CA TRP A 7 -3.63 6.64 2.58
C TRP A 7 -5.13 6.88 2.71
N THR A 8 -5.93 5.97 2.16
CA THR A 8 -7.37 5.98 2.40
C THR A 8 -7.67 5.39 3.78
N GLN A 9 -8.79 5.77 4.40
CA GLN A 9 -9.23 5.15 5.66
C GLN A 9 -9.31 3.62 5.56
N PHE A 10 -9.73 3.09 4.40
CA PHE A 10 -9.76 1.65 4.18
C PHE A 10 -8.36 1.02 4.26
N ALA A 11 -7.36 1.67 3.67
CA ALA A 11 -5.98 1.19 3.68
C ALA A 11 -5.36 1.29 5.09
N GLU A 12 -5.64 2.38 5.82
CA GLU A 12 -5.20 2.55 7.21
C GLU A 12 -5.78 1.44 8.11
N ASN A 13 -7.09 1.17 8.02
CA ASN A 13 -7.73 0.09 8.76
C ASN A 13 -7.10 -1.27 8.44
N LYS A 14 -6.64 -1.49 7.20
CA LYS A 14 -5.93 -2.73 6.83
C LYS A 14 -4.54 -2.83 7.44
N LEU A 15 -3.82 -1.71 7.62
CA LEU A 15 -2.57 -1.71 8.37
C LEU A 15 -2.80 -2.06 9.84
N GLU A 16 -3.87 -1.54 10.45
CA GLU A 16 -4.27 -1.89 11.82
C GLU A 16 -4.62 -3.38 11.95
N ASP A 17 -5.41 -3.94 11.02
CA ASP A 17 -5.73 -5.37 10.98
C ASP A 17 -4.46 -6.24 10.94
N ILE A 18 -3.50 -5.86 10.09
CA ILE A 18 -2.20 -6.55 9.95
C ILE A 18 -1.40 -6.44 11.24
N PHE A 19 -1.35 -5.25 11.83
CA PHE A 19 -0.64 -4.99 13.08
C PHE A 19 -1.18 -5.87 14.20
N GLU A 20 -2.49 -5.83 14.46
CA GLU A 20 -3.11 -6.56 15.55
C GLU A 20 -2.94 -8.07 15.36
N TYR A 21 -3.13 -8.58 14.14
CA TYR A 21 -2.89 -10.00 13.85
C TYR A 21 -1.48 -10.45 14.23
N TYR A 22 -0.45 -9.75 13.76
CA TYR A 22 0.95 -10.13 14.05
C TYR A 22 1.36 -9.82 15.47
N LYS A 23 0.77 -8.81 16.12
CA LYS A 23 1.02 -8.48 17.52
C LYS A 23 0.63 -9.65 18.41
N PHE A 24 -0.53 -10.26 18.18
CA PHE A 24 -0.96 -11.45 18.93
C PHE A 24 -0.26 -12.74 18.49
N LYS A 25 0.01 -12.91 17.20
CA LYS A 25 0.58 -14.17 16.67
C LYS A 25 2.10 -14.28 16.82
N ALA A 26 2.83 -13.18 16.69
CA ALA A 26 4.29 -13.16 16.57
C ALA A 26 4.96 -12.08 17.44
N GLY A 27 4.17 -11.25 18.13
CA GLY A 27 4.66 -10.20 19.01
C GLY A 27 4.75 -8.83 18.35
N ILE A 28 4.76 -7.80 19.21
CA ILE A 28 4.69 -6.39 18.80
C ILE A 28 5.82 -5.96 17.85
N ARG A 29 7.04 -6.46 18.05
CA ARG A 29 8.19 -6.11 17.20
C ARG A 29 7.97 -6.57 15.75
N VAL A 30 7.47 -7.79 15.56
CA VAL A 30 7.19 -8.35 14.23
C VAL A 30 6.08 -7.56 13.54
N ALA A 31 5.02 -7.22 14.28
CA ALA A 31 3.93 -6.40 13.78
C ALA A 31 4.40 -5.02 13.31
N GLN A 32 5.19 -4.33 14.13
CA GLN A 32 5.77 -3.02 13.78
C GLN A 32 6.67 -3.11 12.56
N THR A 33 7.60 -4.07 12.51
CA THR A 33 8.49 -4.23 11.36
C THR A 33 7.73 -4.50 10.06
N LEU A 34 6.64 -5.26 10.12
CA LEU A 34 5.84 -5.56 8.93
C LEU A 34 5.08 -4.32 8.44
N VAL A 35 4.38 -3.61 9.33
CA VAL A 35 3.63 -2.39 8.98
C VAL A 35 4.55 -1.29 8.50
N ASN A 36 5.66 -1.03 9.20
CA ASN A 36 6.63 -0.02 8.78
C ASN A 36 7.20 -0.35 7.40
N GLY A 37 7.52 -1.61 7.12
CA GLY A 37 8.00 -1.99 5.78
C GLY A 37 6.97 -1.78 4.66
N ILE A 38 5.67 -1.94 4.95
CA ILE A 38 4.58 -1.61 4.01
C ILE A 38 4.51 -0.09 3.77
N ILE A 39 4.67 0.71 4.83
CA ILE A 39 4.70 2.17 4.72
C ILE A 39 5.93 2.61 3.93
N ASP A 40 7.12 2.12 4.27
CA ASP A 40 8.39 2.49 3.65
C ASP A 40 8.40 2.23 2.14
N ILE A 41 7.92 1.07 1.69
CA ILE A 41 7.84 0.78 0.25
C ILE A 41 6.77 1.63 -0.44
N SER A 42 5.68 2.02 0.24
CA SER A 42 4.69 2.94 -0.33
C SER A 42 5.26 4.34 -0.57
N LEU A 43 6.21 4.81 0.25
CA LEU A 43 6.88 6.10 0.06
C LEU A 43 7.71 6.14 -1.23
N SER A 44 8.16 4.98 -1.73
CA SER A 44 8.85 4.91 -3.03
C SER A 44 7.97 5.32 -4.22
N LEU A 45 6.64 5.33 -4.04
CA LEU A 45 5.69 5.79 -5.05
C LEU A 45 5.83 7.28 -5.35
N GLU A 46 6.38 8.07 -4.43
CA GLU A 46 6.64 9.51 -4.65
C GLU A 46 7.42 9.75 -5.95
N PHE A 47 8.36 8.86 -6.27
CA PHE A 47 9.20 8.98 -7.46
C PHE A 47 8.88 7.95 -8.54
N ASN A 48 8.28 6.82 -8.20
CA ASN A 48 8.11 5.67 -9.10
C ASN A 48 6.66 5.16 -9.23
N ALA A 49 5.65 6.00 -9.01
CA ALA A 49 4.24 5.58 -9.05
C ALA A 49 3.80 4.89 -10.34
N TYR A 50 4.37 5.22 -11.51
CA TYR A 50 3.99 4.60 -12.78
C TYR A 50 4.65 3.23 -13.03
N GLY A 51 5.63 2.85 -12.21
CA GLY A 51 6.36 1.58 -12.33
C GLY A 51 5.59 0.36 -11.80
N GLY A 52 4.56 0.57 -10.98
CA GLY A 52 3.71 -0.51 -10.49
C GLY A 52 2.87 -1.14 -11.58
N GLN A 53 2.72 -2.47 -11.51
CA GLN A 53 1.90 -3.25 -12.43
C GLN A 53 0.42 -2.88 -12.26
N LYS A 54 -0.33 -2.90 -13.36
CA LYS A 54 -1.79 -2.68 -13.33
C LYS A 54 -2.48 -3.82 -12.61
N GLU A 55 -3.50 -3.49 -11.82
CA GLU A 55 -4.36 -4.48 -11.16
C GLU A 55 -5.47 -4.92 -12.11
N GLU A 56 -5.23 -6.01 -12.84
CA GLU A 56 -6.14 -6.53 -13.86
C GLU A 56 -7.54 -6.84 -13.31
N LEU A 57 -7.65 -7.30 -12.06
CA LEU A 57 -8.93 -7.58 -11.40
C LEU A 57 -9.74 -6.32 -11.10
N LEU A 58 -9.13 -5.14 -11.17
CA LEU A 58 -9.78 -3.85 -10.98
C LEU A 58 -9.74 -2.99 -12.26
N SER A 59 -9.42 -3.58 -13.41
CA SER A 59 -9.29 -2.89 -14.70
C SER A 59 -10.57 -2.17 -15.16
N GLU A 60 -11.74 -2.62 -14.71
CA GLU A 60 -13.02 -1.97 -15.00
C GLU A 60 -13.22 -0.64 -14.26
N ARG A 61 -12.41 -0.35 -13.25
CA ARG A 61 -12.50 0.88 -12.45
C ARG A 61 -11.80 2.03 -13.17
N LYS A 62 -12.38 3.23 -13.10
CA LYS A 62 -11.86 4.44 -13.75
C LYS A 62 -10.48 4.87 -13.23
N GLN A 63 -10.14 4.47 -12.01
CA GLN A 63 -8.93 4.87 -11.31
C GLN A 63 -7.64 4.23 -11.86
N ASP A 64 -7.70 3.30 -12.83
CA ASP A 64 -6.52 2.60 -13.39
C ASP A 64 -5.57 2.07 -12.30
N PHE A 65 -6.13 1.26 -11.39
CA PHE A 65 -5.43 0.76 -10.22
C PHE A 65 -4.13 0.03 -10.57
N ARG A 66 -3.15 0.20 -9.71
CA ARG A 66 -1.83 -0.43 -9.76
C ARG A 66 -1.49 -1.06 -8.42
N TYR A 67 -0.46 -1.89 -8.39
CA TYR A 67 0.01 -2.44 -7.14
C TYR A 67 1.53 -2.55 -7.03
N LEU A 68 1.98 -2.55 -5.77
CA LEU A 68 3.28 -3.02 -5.34
C LEU A 68 3.11 -4.27 -4.47
N VAL A 69 4.15 -5.10 -4.42
CA VAL A 69 4.17 -6.29 -3.55
C VAL A 69 5.23 -6.08 -2.48
N PHE A 70 4.84 -6.29 -1.22
CA PHE A 70 5.75 -6.34 -0.09
C PHE A 70 5.49 -7.61 0.71
N LYS A 71 6.45 -8.54 0.67
CA LYS A 71 6.30 -9.88 1.27
C LYS A 71 5.01 -10.54 0.79
N ASN A 72 4.06 -10.76 1.69
CA ASN A 72 2.78 -11.44 1.41
C ASN A 72 1.63 -10.45 1.19
N TYR A 73 1.92 -9.15 1.08
CA TYR A 73 0.90 -8.10 0.94
C TYR A 73 1.00 -7.40 -0.39
N LYS A 74 -0.17 -7.14 -0.97
CA LYS A 74 -0.33 -6.29 -2.15
C LYS A 74 -0.82 -4.93 -1.70
N ILE A 75 -0.10 -3.87 -2.07
CA ILE A 75 -0.46 -2.48 -1.81
C ILE A 75 -1.09 -1.96 -3.09
N ILE A 76 -2.41 -1.78 -3.07
CA ILE A 76 -3.18 -1.30 -4.23
C ILE A 76 -3.32 0.21 -4.13
N TYR A 77 -2.98 0.92 -5.20
CA TYR A 77 -3.03 2.37 -5.27
C TYR A 77 -3.49 2.83 -6.65
N TRP A 78 -3.80 4.12 -6.77
CA TRP A 78 -3.97 4.80 -8.04
C TRP A 78 -3.30 6.16 -7.98
N ILE A 79 -3.12 6.79 -9.13
CA ILE A 79 -2.56 8.13 -9.24
C ILE A 79 -3.73 9.07 -9.44
N ASP A 80 -3.89 10.03 -8.54
CA ASP A 80 -4.91 11.07 -8.67
C ASP A 80 -4.42 12.15 -9.63
N GLU A 81 -4.54 11.87 -10.93
CA GLU A 81 -4.35 12.87 -11.97
C GLU A 81 -5.61 13.76 -12.00
N PHE A 82 -5.51 14.98 -11.46
CA PHE A 82 -6.49 16.02 -11.76
C PHE A 82 -6.53 16.20 -13.29
N LYS A 83 -7.61 15.73 -13.92
CA LYS A 83 -7.94 16.03 -15.31
C LYS A 83 -8.82 17.25 -15.40
#